data_AF-A0A5K1F468-F1
#
_entry.id   AF-A0A5K1F468-F1
#
_cell.length_a   1.000
_cell.length_b   1.000
_cell.length_c   1.000
_cell.angle_alpha   90.00
_cell.angle_beta   90.00
_cell.angle_gamma   90.00
#
_symmetry.space_group_name_H-M   'P 1'
#
loop_
_entity.id
_entity.type
_entity.pdbx_description
1 polymer ?
#
loop_
_entity_poly.entity_id
_entity_poly.type
_entity_poly.pdbx_seq_one_letter_code
_entity_poly.pdbx_strand_id
1 'polypeptide(L)'
;FHQCRWGYHNVSEVASVVEGYSKARIPLDVMWTDDDHMDAAKDFTLSALNFPPQKMKAFLKKLHGEGRKYIVLIDPGINVNRTYKTYLRGMADDVFIKLDGEPYLAQVWPGMVYFPDFLNPKTVDWWSNEISTFRKLVPVDGLWIDMNEPSNFCSGKCTVPTTHPCPNPEGHPWDCCLDCTNLTQSKWDNPPYKINASGMGAPLGFKTIATSATHYNGVPEYDAHSLYGFSQAIATHKALLKSTGGKRPFVLTRSTFVGSGKYAAHWTGDNKGDWDNLRYSISTILNFGLFGMPMVGSDICGFYPAPLPLEQLCN
;
A
#
# COMPACT_ATOMS: atom_id res chain seq x y z
N PHE A 1 -14.24 0.66 16.59
CA PHE A 1 -14.52 1.34 15.32
C PHE A 1 -13.27 2.06 14.81
N HIS A 2 -13.11 2.20 13.49
CA HIS A 2 -11.91 2.72 12.83
C HIS A 2 -12.29 3.92 11.95
N GLN A 3 -11.51 5.01 11.99
CA GLN A 3 -11.70 6.18 11.11
C GLN A 3 -10.46 6.38 10.24
N CYS A 4 -10.68 6.51 8.93
CA CYS A 4 -9.66 6.83 7.93
C CYS A 4 -10.21 7.82 6.90
N ARG A 5 -9.32 8.47 6.15
CA ARG A 5 -9.63 9.27 4.96
C ARG A 5 -8.34 9.51 4.17
N TRP A 6 -8.42 9.39 2.86
CA TRP A 6 -7.41 9.95 1.95
C TRP A 6 -7.61 11.47 1.83
N GLY A 7 -6.59 12.25 2.19
CA GLY A 7 -6.61 13.71 2.14
C GLY A 7 -6.78 14.41 3.48
N TYR A 8 -6.33 13.83 4.60
CA TYR A 8 -6.18 14.60 5.83
C TYR A 8 -4.97 15.54 5.70
N HIS A 9 -5.19 16.85 5.79
CA HIS A 9 -4.19 17.84 5.40
C HIS A 9 -3.02 17.95 6.39
N ASN A 10 -3.26 17.70 7.68
CA ASN A 10 -2.24 17.79 8.74
C ASN A 10 -2.69 17.14 10.05
N VAL A 11 -1.76 17.00 10.98
CA VAL A 11 -1.99 16.43 12.33
C VAL A 11 -3.08 17.13 13.13
N SER A 12 -3.30 18.45 12.96
CA SER A 12 -4.33 19.17 13.69
C SER A 12 -5.74 18.80 13.22
N GLU A 13 -5.91 18.56 11.91
CA GLU A 13 -7.17 18.07 11.36
C GLU A 13 -7.49 16.66 11.89
N VAL A 14 -6.50 15.76 11.86
CA VAL A 14 -6.65 14.41 12.43
C VAL A 14 -7.04 14.48 13.92
N ALA A 15 -6.39 15.35 14.70
CA ALA A 15 -6.73 15.55 16.11
C ALA A 15 -8.16 16.10 16.28
N SER A 16 -8.59 17.02 15.42
CA SER A 16 -9.96 17.58 15.43
C SER A 16 -11.01 16.50 15.17
N VAL A 17 -10.76 15.58 14.23
CA VAL A 17 -11.65 14.43 13.96
C VAL A 17 -11.78 13.55 15.20
N VAL A 18 -10.66 13.18 15.81
CA VAL A 18 -10.63 12.38 17.05
C VAL A 18 -11.41 13.05 18.19
N GLU A 19 -11.30 14.37 18.33
CA GLU A 19 -12.07 15.15 19.30
C GLU A 19 -13.55 15.25 18.94
N GLY A 20 -13.90 15.34 17.66
CA GLY A 20 -15.26 15.31 17.16
C GLY A 20 -16.00 14.03 17.55
N TYR A 21 -15.37 12.87 17.37
CA TYR A 21 -15.89 11.58 17.83
C TYR A 21 -16.17 11.58 19.34
N SER A 22 -15.22 12.07 20.15
CA SER A 22 -15.40 12.17 21.61
C SER A 22 -16.55 13.11 22.00
N LYS A 23 -16.66 14.28 21.36
CA LYS A 23 -17.74 15.26 21.62
C LYS A 23 -19.11 14.70 21.24
N ALA A 24 -19.18 13.98 20.12
CA ALA A 24 -20.40 13.33 19.65
C ALA A 24 -20.74 12.03 20.42
N ARG A 25 -19.86 11.58 21.32
CA ARG A 25 -19.98 10.32 22.07
C ARG A 25 -20.07 9.08 21.15
N ILE A 26 -19.36 9.13 20.02
CA ILE A 26 -19.24 8.01 19.09
C ILE A 26 -17.95 7.24 19.44
N PRO A 27 -18.01 5.91 19.68
CA PRO A 27 -16.82 5.12 19.96
C PRO A 27 -15.81 5.17 18.81
N LEU A 28 -14.56 5.47 19.14
CA LEU A 28 -13.43 5.45 18.21
C LEU A 28 -12.26 4.73 18.88
N ASP A 29 -11.84 3.60 18.33
CA ASP A 29 -10.71 2.80 18.83
C ASP A 29 -9.43 3.14 18.07
N VAL A 30 -9.53 3.34 16.76
CA VAL A 30 -8.37 3.46 15.89
C VAL A 30 -8.50 4.64 14.93
N MET A 31 -7.53 5.54 14.96
CA MET A 31 -7.36 6.60 13.96
C MET A 31 -6.35 6.15 12.91
N TRP A 32 -6.63 6.44 11.65
CA TRP A 32 -5.78 6.10 10.52
C TRP A 32 -5.33 7.36 9.79
N THR A 33 -4.16 7.29 9.17
CA THR A 33 -3.79 8.24 8.11
C THR A 33 -3.34 7.47 6.89
N ASP A 34 -3.84 7.92 5.74
CA ASP A 34 -3.39 7.54 4.41
C ASP A 34 -1.95 8.03 4.15
N ASP A 35 -1.49 7.99 2.90
CA ASP A 35 -0.18 8.47 2.45
C ASP A 35 0.13 9.94 2.79
N ASP A 36 -0.89 10.76 3.13
CA ASP A 36 -0.79 12.17 3.54
C ASP A 36 0.27 12.43 4.63
N HIS A 37 0.49 11.46 5.52
CA HIS A 37 1.45 11.57 6.61
C HIS A 37 2.90 11.61 6.12
N MET A 38 3.18 11.07 4.95
CA MET A 38 4.51 10.88 4.39
C MET A 38 5.10 12.18 3.85
N ASP A 39 6.43 12.28 3.80
CA ASP A 39 7.11 13.32 3.04
C ASP A 39 7.07 12.97 1.55
N ALA A 40 6.24 13.68 0.78
CA ALA A 40 6.04 13.46 -0.65
C ALA A 40 5.77 11.98 -1.02
N ALA A 41 4.83 11.34 -0.30
CA ALA A 41 4.42 9.94 -0.47
C ALA A 41 5.54 8.90 -0.34
N LYS A 42 6.67 9.24 0.30
CA LYS A 42 7.78 8.30 0.55
C LYS A 42 7.53 7.52 1.83
N ASP A 43 7.49 6.19 1.76
CA ASP A 43 7.32 5.33 2.93
C ASP A 43 8.30 5.66 4.08
N PHE A 44 7.94 5.28 5.31
CA PHE A 44 8.80 5.42 6.48
C PHE A 44 9.31 6.84 6.76
N THR A 45 8.61 7.87 6.24
CA THR A 45 8.90 9.27 6.49
C THR A 45 7.69 9.98 7.11
N LEU A 46 7.90 11.23 7.52
CA LEU A 46 6.83 12.11 7.94
C LEU A 46 7.00 13.47 7.27
N SER A 47 5.92 14.04 6.75
CA SER A 47 5.92 15.41 6.22
C SER A 47 6.35 16.39 7.32
N ALA A 48 7.46 17.09 7.11
CA ALA A 48 7.96 18.09 8.07
C ALA A 48 7.00 19.29 8.22
N LEU A 49 6.13 19.52 7.23
CA LEU A 49 5.16 20.61 7.22
C LEU A 49 3.84 20.18 7.87
N ASN A 50 3.24 19.09 7.36
CA ASN A 50 1.88 18.69 7.68
C ASN A 50 1.80 17.73 8.88
N PHE A 51 2.79 16.85 9.02
CA PHE A 51 2.84 15.80 10.05
C PHE A 51 4.19 15.78 10.79
N PRO A 52 4.66 16.93 11.32
CA PRO A 52 6.00 17.02 11.89
C PRO A 52 6.16 16.05 13.07
N PRO A 53 7.30 15.34 13.18
CA PRO A 53 7.48 14.27 14.18
C PRO A 53 7.15 14.66 15.62
N GLN A 54 7.45 15.89 16.03
CA GLN A 54 7.17 16.37 17.39
C GLN A 54 5.66 16.49 17.66
N LYS A 55 4.89 17.01 16.70
CA LYS A 55 3.43 17.11 16.84
C LYS A 55 2.78 15.74 16.77
N MET A 56 3.27 14.85 15.89
CA MET A 56 2.80 13.47 15.83
C MET A 56 3.04 12.73 17.15
N LYS A 57 4.22 12.84 17.75
CA LYS A 57 4.49 12.24 19.07
C LYS A 57 3.58 12.79 20.17
N ALA A 58 3.32 14.10 20.18
CA ALA A 58 2.41 14.70 21.15
C ALA A 58 0.96 14.21 20.96
N PHE A 59 0.48 14.17 19.71
CA PHE A 59 -0.83 13.63 19.35
C PHE A 59 -0.96 12.16 19.78
N LEU A 60 0.00 11.31 19.42
CA LEU A 60 -0.04 9.88 19.75
C LEU A 60 0.09 9.62 21.24
N LYS A 61 0.86 10.43 21.98
CA LYS A 61 0.90 10.33 23.45
C LYS A 61 -0.50 10.55 24.06
N LYS A 62 -1.26 11.53 23.57
CA LYS A 62 -2.65 11.76 24.00
C LYS A 62 -3.54 10.58 23.58
N LEU A 63 -3.51 10.22 22.29
CA LEU A 63 -4.33 9.15 21.72
C LEU A 63 -4.13 7.81 22.45
N HIS A 64 -2.87 7.42 22.70
CA HIS A 64 -2.54 6.20 23.44
C HIS A 64 -2.89 6.30 24.93
N GLY A 65 -2.75 7.48 25.54
CA GLY A 65 -3.17 7.73 26.92
C GLY A 65 -4.69 7.58 27.13
N GLU A 66 -5.47 7.79 26.08
CA GLU A 66 -6.92 7.56 26.03
C GLU A 66 -7.29 6.12 25.61
N GLY A 67 -6.30 5.23 25.47
CA GLY A 67 -6.51 3.82 25.12
C GLY A 67 -6.68 3.53 23.63
N ARG A 68 -6.71 4.56 22.79
CA ARG A 68 -6.88 4.44 21.33
C ARG A 68 -5.60 3.97 20.64
N LYS A 69 -5.68 3.67 19.35
CA LYS A 69 -4.60 3.14 18.49
C LYS A 69 -4.44 3.98 17.23
N TYR A 70 -3.28 3.86 16.60
CA TYR A 70 -2.95 4.57 15.37
C TYR A 70 -2.35 3.63 14.33
N ILE A 71 -2.88 3.69 13.12
CA ILE A 71 -2.45 2.88 11.97
C ILE A 71 -2.14 3.81 10.81
N VAL A 72 -1.14 3.47 10.00
CA VAL A 72 -0.79 4.23 8.80
C VAL A 72 -0.65 3.32 7.60
N LEU A 73 -0.88 3.88 6.41
CA LEU A 73 -0.57 3.26 5.13
C LEU A 73 0.95 3.15 4.93
N ILE A 74 1.39 2.07 4.29
CA ILE A 74 2.72 1.86 3.73
C ILE A 74 2.55 1.18 2.37
N ASP A 75 3.16 1.74 1.34
CA ASP A 75 3.20 1.15 0.01
C ASP A 75 4.42 0.23 -0.16
N PRO A 76 4.43 -0.64 -1.18
CA PRO A 76 5.62 -1.40 -1.52
C PRO A 76 6.63 -0.59 -2.35
N GLY A 77 6.20 0.44 -3.07
CA GLY A 77 7.05 1.15 -4.04
C GLY A 77 8.05 2.09 -3.37
N ILE A 78 9.34 1.73 -3.38
CA ILE A 78 10.38 2.56 -2.76
C ILE A 78 10.92 3.58 -3.73
N ASN A 79 10.71 4.87 -3.41
CA ASN A 79 11.14 5.99 -4.22
C ASN A 79 12.64 5.95 -4.59
N VAL A 80 12.95 6.09 -5.88
CA VAL A 80 14.33 6.14 -6.39
C VAL A 80 14.93 7.51 -6.11
N ASN A 81 15.55 7.65 -4.95
CA ASN A 81 16.13 8.92 -4.51
C ASN A 81 17.42 8.71 -3.72
N ARG A 82 18.53 9.28 -4.21
CA ARG A 82 19.88 9.10 -3.65
C ARG A 82 20.10 9.78 -2.29
N THR A 83 19.15 10.56 -1.78
CA THR A 83 19.19 11.10 -0.41
C THR A 83 18.22 10.37 0.53
N TYR A 84 17.35 9.50 -0.01
CA TYR A 84 16.36 8.76 0.75
C TYR A 84 16.97 7.49 1.34
N LYS A 85 17.08 7.45 2.67
CA LYS A 85 17.85 6.40 3.36
C LYS A 85 17.27 4.99 3.20
N THR A 86 15.96 4.84 3.11
CA THR A 86 15.30 3.55 2.87
C THR A 86 15.74 2.97 1.52
N TYR A 87 15.72 3.80 0.47
CA TYR A 87 16.21 3.44 -0.86
C TYR A 87 17.69 3.05 -0.83
N LEU A 88 18.54 3.87 -0.20
CA LEU A 88 19.98 3.59 -0.09
C LEU A 88 20.27 2.25 0.59
N ARG A 89 19.54 1.93 1.67
CA ARG A 89 19.66 0.63 2.36
C ARG A 89 19.15 -0.53 1.49
N GLY A 90 18.03 -0.35 0.79
CA GLY A 90 17.50 -1.37 -0.10
C GLY A 90 18.45 -1.70 -1.27
N MET A 91 19.06 -0.66 -1.86
CA MET A 91 20.10 -0.84 -2.88
C MET A 91 21.34 -1.57 -2.33
N ALA A 92 21.77 -1.24 -1.10
CA ALA A 92 22.93 -1.88 -0.49
C ALA A 92 22.71 -3.38 -0.19
N ASP A 93 21.48 -3.76 0.16
CA ASP A 93 21.12 -5.15 0.46
C ASP A 93 20.64 -5.96 -0.76
N ASP A 94 20.56 -5.31 -1.94
CA ASP A 94 20.09 -5.89 -3.21
C ASP A 94 18.68 -6.51 -3.11
N VAL A 95 17.73 -5.72 -2.59
CA VAL A 95 16.38 -6.21 -2.21
C VAL A 95 15.32 -6.07 -3.29
N PHE A 96 15.61 -5.44 -4.43
CA PHE A 96 14.59 -5.09 -5.43
C PHE A 96 14.42 -6.16 -6.51
N ILE A 97 13.18 -6.30 -7.01
CA ILE A 97 12.84 -7.11 -8.20
C ILE A 97 13.60 -6.58 -9.42
N LYS A 98 14.07 -7.47 -10.28
CA LYS A 98 14.94 -7.13 -11.43
C LYS A 98 14.36 -7.52 -12.76
N LEU A 99 14.60 -6.70 -13.78
CA LEU A 99 14.39 -7.03 -15.19
C LEU A 99 15.72 -6.87 -15.93
N ASP A 100 16.13 -7.89 -16.69
CA ASP A 100 17.43 -7.91 -17.39
C ASP A 100 18.65 -7.67 -16.47
N GLY A 101 18.55 -8.09 -15.19
CA GLY A 101 19.61 -7.95 -14.19
C GLY A 101 19.64 -6.61 -13.45
N GLU A 102 18.81 -5.65 -13.83
CA GLU A 102 18.72 -4.32 -13.20
C GLU A 102 17.40 -4.16 -12.42
N PRO A 103 17.36 -3.36 -11.33
CA PRO A 103 16.11 -3.08 -10.62
C PRO A 103 15.00 -2.59 -11.55
N TYR A 104 13.82 -3.19 -11.45
CA TYR A 104 12.68 -2.87 -12.32
C TYR A 104 12.11 -1.49 -11.97
N LEU A 105 12.32 -0.52 -12.86
CA LEU A 105 11.81 0.85 -12.72
C LEU A 105 10.31 0.92 -12.97
N ALA A 106 9.57 1.42 -11.99
CA ALA A 106 8.13 1.62 -12.04
C ALA A 106 7.74 3.02 -11.55
N GLN A 107 6.44 3.33 -11.56
CA GLN A 107 5.89 4.57 -11.01
C GLN A 107 4.70 4.29 -10.09
N VAL A 108 4.70 4.89 -8.91
CA VAL A 108 3.59 4.93 -7.94
C VAL A 108 3.52 6.36 -7.36
N TRP A 109 2.82 6.59 -6.25
CA TRP A 109 2.59 7.90 -5.62
C TRP A 109 3.83 8.78 -5.43
N PRO A 110 5.01 8.29 -4.95
CA PRO A 110 6.19 9.14 -4.83
C PRO A 110 6.94 9.36 -6.16
N GLY A 111 6.37 8.96 -7.30
CA GLY A 111 7.00 8.99 -8.61
C GLY A 111 7.74 7.69 -8.90
N MET A 112 9.00 7.79 -9.34
CA MET A 112 9.85 6.64 -9.69
C MET A 112 10.09 5.73 -8.48
N VAL A 113 9.83 4.43 -8.62
CA VAL A 113 10.04 3.45 -7.55
C VAL A 113 10.72 2.17 -8.04
N TYR A 114 11.32 1.45 -7.10
CA TYR A 114 11.64 0.04 -7.22
C TYR A 114 10.80 -0.78 -6.24
N PHE A 115 10.39 -1.98 -6.66
CA PHE A 115 9.61 -2.89 -5.83
C PHE A 115 10.51 -3.88 -5.07
N PRO A 116 10.42 -3.94 -3.73
CA PRO A 116 11.11 -4.95 -2.93
C PRO A 116 10.64 -6.36 -3.29
N ASP A 117 11.58 -7.28 -3.42
CA ASP A 117 11.29 -8.69 -3.65
C ASP A 117 11.09 -9.42 -2.33
N PHE A 118 9.84 -9.59 -1.90
CA PHE A 118 9.51 -10.27 -0.65
C PHE A 118 9.72 -11.80 -0.68
N LEU A 119 10.12 -12.39 -1.82
CA LEU A 119 10.61 -13.77 -1.87
C LEU A 119 12.07 -13.90 -1.45
N ASN A 120 12.84 -12.80 -1.48
CA ASN A 120 14.20 -12.74 -1.00
C ASN A 120 14.23 -12.61 0.54
N PRO A 121 14.88 -13.53 1.28
CA PRO A 121 15.00 -13.43 2.73
C PRO A 121 15.65 -12.12 3.21
N LYS A 122 16.61 -11.56 2.45
CA LYS A 122 17.24 -10.28 2.78
C LYS A 122 16.24 -9.12 2.76
N THR A 123 15.29 -9.14 1.85
CA THR A 123 14.21 -8.15 1.79
C THR A 123 13.35 -8.20 3.04
N VAL A 124 13.09 -9.39 3.60
CA VAL A 124 12.32 -9.53 4.84
C VAL A 124 13.06 -8.91 6.02
N ASP A 125 14.37 -9.10 6.11
CA ASP A 125 15.20 -8.49 7.16
C ASP A 125 15.29 -6.97 7.01
N TRP A 126 15.54 -6.49 5.78
CA TRP A 126 15.53 -5.07 5.45
C TRP A 126 14.18 -4.42 5.79
N TRP A 127 13.06 -5.00 5.34
CA TRP A 127 11.71 -4.51 5.63
C TRP A 127 11.42 -4.47 7.13
N SER A 128 11.86 -5.49 7.87
CA SER A 128 11.76 -5.51 9.33
C SER A 128 12.57 -4.38 9.99
N ASN A 129 13.73 -4.03 9.45
CA ASN A 129 14.54 -2.92 9.93
C ASN A 129 13.88 -1.56 9.63
N GLU A 130 13.31 -1.38 8.43
CA GLU A 130 12.60 -0.16 8.06
C GLU A 130 11.39 0.08 8.96
N ILE A 131 10.54 -0.93 9.14
CA ILE A 131 9.39 -0.87 10.06
C ILE A 131 9.86 -0.56 11.48
N SER A 132 10.91 -1.24 11.98
CA SER A 132 11.41 -0.99 13.33
C SER A 132 11.98 0.43 13.49
N THR A 133 12.60 0.98 12.45
CA THR A 133 13.16 2.33 12.46
C THR A 133 12.05 3.37 12.45
N PHE A 134 11.05 3.18 11.58
CA PHE A 134 9.89 4.05 11.50
C PHE A 134 9.07 4.08 12.79
N ARG A 135 8.88 2.93 13.46
CA ARG A 135 8.17 2.87 14.75
C ARG A 135 8.87 3.65 15.87
N LYS A 136 10.19 3.86 15.79
CA LYS A 136 10.94 4.74 16.71
C LYS A 136 10.71 6.23 16.40
N LEU A 137 10.45 6.56 15.13
CA LEU A 137 10.10 7.90 14.70
C LEU A 137 8.65 8.24 15.09
N VAL A 138 7.71 7.34 14.82
CA VAL A 138 6.28 7.48 15.09
C VAL A 138 5.71 6.16 15.61
N PRO A 139 5.22 6.10 16.87
CA PRO A 139 4.80 4.85 17.51
C PRO A 139 3.44 4.36 16.95
N VAL A 140 3.44 3.73 15.78
CA VAL A 140 2.25 3.10 15.20
C VAL A 140 1.95 1.73 15.84
N ASP A 141 0.66 1.38 15.87
CA ASP A 141 0.11 0.16 16.49
C ASP A 141 -0.18 -0.97 15.49
N GLY A 142 -0.26 -0.64 14.20
CA GLY A 142 -0.46 -1.56 13.09
C GLY A 142 -0.11 -0.88 11.77
N LEU A 143 -0.12 -1.65 10.68
CA LEU A 143 0.18 -1.14 9.34
C LEU A 143 -0.91 -1.55 8.35
N TRP A 144 -1.21 -0.64 7.45
CA TRP A 144 -2.01 -0.87 6.27
C TRP A 144 -1.05 -0.97 5.09
N ILE A 145 -0.97 -2.13 4.45
CA ILE A 145 -0.17 -2.33 3.25
C ILE A 145 -1.07 -2.27 2.02
N ASP A 146 -0.88 -1.24 1.21
CA ASP A 146 -1.69 -0.98 0.01
C ASP A 146 -0.85 -1.11 -1.27
N MET A 147 -1.49 -0.97 -2.43
CA MET A 147 -0.82 -0.95 -3.74
C MET A 147 0.02 -2.19 -4.06
N ASN A 148 -0.33 -3.32 -3.43
CA ASN A 148 0.51 -4.51 -3.34
C ASN A 148 0.04 -5.70 -4.20
N GLU A 149 -0.64 -5.42 -5.31
CA GLU A 149 -0.86 -6.39 -6.38
C GLU A 149 0.44 -6.98 -6.96
N PRO A 150 1.54 -6.25 -7.25
CA PRO A 150 1.82 -4.81 -7.03
C PRO A 150 1.31 -3.89 -8.15
N SER A 151 0.72 -2.76 -7.75
CA SER A 151 0.18 -1.76 -8.68
C SER A 151 1.29 -0.89 -9.27
N ASN A 152 1.26 -0.66 -10.58
CA ASN A 152 2.17 0.21 -11.31
C ASN A 152 1.38 1.18 -12.19
N PHE A 153 1.66 2.47 -12.12
CA PHE A 153 1.02 3.47 -12.98
C PHE A 153 1.47 3.34 -14.44
N CYS A 154 2.64 2.75 -14.67
CA CYS A 154 3.20 2.45 -15.97
C CYS A 154 3.03 0.97 -16.36
N SER A 155 3.40 0.59 -17.58
CA SER A 155 3.37 -0.79 -18.06
C SER A 155 4.54 -1.06 -19.01
N GLY A 156 5.09 -2.27 -18.96
CA GLY A 156 6.23 -2.66 -19.79
C GLY A 156 7.59 -2.29 -19.18
N LYS A 157 8.60 -2.09 -20.03
CA LYS A 157 9.96 -1.70 -19.63
C LYS A 157 10.10 -0.20 -19.75
N CYS A 158 10.37 0.46 -18.63
CA CYS A 158 10.38 1.91 -18.54
C CYS A 158 11.78 2.48 -18.27
N THR A 159 12.04 3.69 -18.75
CA THR A 159 13.24 4.48 -18.48
C THR A 159 12.87 5.89 -18.02
N VAL A 160 13.79 6.55 -17.32
CA VAL A 160 13.60 7.96 -16.94
C VAL A 160 13.65 8.83 -18.20
N PRO A 161 12.63 9.66 -18.47
CA PRO A 161 12.59 10.48 -19.66
C PRO A 161 13.67 11.57 -19.64
N THR A 162 14.19 11.90 -20.81
CA THR A 162 15.14 13.01 -21.00
C THR A 162 14.53 14.22 -21.69
N THR A 163 13.31 14.07 -22.23
CA THR A 163 12.63 15.03 -23.10
C THR A 163 11.46 15.73 -22.42
N HIS A 164 10.99 15.24 -21.27
CA HIS A 164 9.88 15.81 -20.51
C HIS A 164 10.03 15.56 -19.00
N PRO A 165 9.36 16.37 -18.14
CA PRO A 165 9.40 16.16 -16.70
C PRO A 165 8.67 14.88 -16.28
N CYS A 166 9.13 14.29 -15.18
CA CYS A 166 8.49 13.19 -14.48
C CYS A 166 8.75 13.37 -12.97
N PRO A 167 7.74 13.65 -12.14
CA PRO A 167 6.30 13.69 -12.43
C PRO A 167 5.88 14.78 -13.43
N ASN A 168 4.79 14.54 -14.16
CA ASN A 168 4.19 15.52 -15.06
C ASN A 168 3.50 16.63 -14.23
N PRO A 169 3.92 17.91 -14.31
CA PRO A 169 3.34 18.98 -13.51
C PRO A 169 1.89 19.33 -13.89
N GLU A 170 1.45 18.96 -15.10
CA GLU A 170 0.10 19.25 -15.63
C GLU A 170 -0.83 18.03 -15.59
N GLY A 171 -0.29 16.84 -15.31
CA GLY A 171 -1.04 15.58 -15.30
C GLY A 171 -1.54 15.18 -13.92
N HIS A 172 -2.34 14.12 -13.87
CA HIS A 172 -2.68 13.50 -12.60
C HIS A 172 -1.47 12.72 -12.03
N PRO A 173 -1.34 12.60 -10.69
CA PRO A 173 -0.23 11.86 -10.07
C PRO A 173 -0.10 10.39 -10.53
N TRP A 174 -1.21 9.79 -10.96
CA TRP A 174 -1.29 8.41 -11.45
C TRP A 174 -1.08 8.26 -12.96
N ASP A 175 -0.89 9.36 -13.69
CA ASP A 175 -0.53 9.31 -15.10
C ASP A 175 0.95 8.91 -15.23
N CYS A 176 1.22 7.85 -16.00
CA CYS A 176 2.58 7.41 -16.25
C CYS A 176 3.37 8.52 -16.96
N CYS A 177 4.48 8.93 -16.36
CA CYS A 177 5.42 9.90 -16.93
C CYS A 177 6.77 9.27 -17.30
N LEU A 178 6.89 7.95 -17.30
CA LEU A 178 8.11 7.27 -17.75
C LEU A 178 8.04 6.93 -19.24
N ASP A 179 9.21 6.86 -19.89
CA ASP A 179 9.33 6.37 -21.26
C ASP A 179 9.26 4.85 -21.25
N CYS A 180 8.10 4.29 -21.61
CA CYS A 180 7.85 2.85 -21.52
C CYS A 180 7.71 2.18 -22.89
N THR A 181 8.25 0.98 -22.99
CA THR A 181 8.14 0.11 -24.17
C THR A 181 7.42 -1.18 -23.80
N ASN A 182 6.50 -1.60 -24.66
CA ASN A 182 5.78 -2.86 -24.46
C ASN A 182 6.73 -4.04 -24.60
N LEU A 183 6.65 -4.98 -23.67
CA LEU A 183 7.37 -6.24 -23.71
C LEU A 183 6.48 -7.30 -24.36
N THR A 184 6.95 -7.90 -25.46
CA THR A 184 6.19 -8.91 -26.22
C THR A 184 7.04 -10.09 -26.68
N GLN A 185 8.36 -10.04 -26.44
CA GLN A 185 9.31 -11.00 -26.98
C GLN A 185 9.41 -12.28 -26.14
N SER A 186 9.20 -12.19 -24.83
CA SER A 186 9.27 -13.36 -23.97
C SER A 186 7.92 -14.11 -23.96
N LYS A 187 7.99 -15.44 -23.78
CA LYS A 187 6.79 -16.27 -23.56
C LYS A 187 6.01 -15.88 -22.29
N TRP A 188 6.64 -15.13 -21.39
CA TRP A 188 6.06 -14.65 -20.15
C TRP A 188 5.20 -13.41 -20.41
N ASP A 189 5.70 -12.46 -21.20
CA ASP A 189 5.01 -11.18 -21.48
C ASP A 189 3.91 -11.31 -22.55
N ASN A 190 4.02 -12.29 -23.44
CA ASN A 190 3.00 -12.60 -24.43
C ASN A 190 2.71 -14.11 -24.46
N PRO A 191 2.00 -14.65 -23.45
CA PRO A 191 1.68 -16.07 -23.40
C PRO A 191 0.70 -16.45 -24.52
N PRO A 192 0.74 -17.71 -25.00
CA PRO A 192 -0.13 -18.15 -26.09
C PRO A 192 -1.62 -18.11 -25.72
N TYR A 193 -1.95 -18.36 -24.45
CA TYR A 193 -3.29 -18.21 -23.92
C TYR A 193 -3.40 -16.89 -23.15
N LYS A 194 -4.34 -16.04 -23.55
CA LYS A 194 -4.61 -14.76 -22.92
C LYS A 194 -5.83 -14.89 -22.02
N ILE A 195 -5.64 -14.70 -20.71
CA ILE A 195 -6.74 -14.60 -19.76
C ILE A 195 -7.54 -13.31 -20.02
N ASN A 196 -8.77 -13.23 -19.51
CA ASN A 196 -9.57 -12.01 -19.59
C ASN A 196 -9.14 -10.97 -18.52
N ALA A 197 -7.87 -10.59 -18.52
CA ALA A 197 -7.32 -9.62 -17.58
C ALA A 197 -8.05 -8.28 -17.69
N SER A 198 -8.40 -7.71 -16.53
CA SER A 198 -9.18 -6.47 -16.40
C SER A 198 -10.54 -6.45 -17.12
N GLY A 199 -11.06 -7.62 -17.53
CA GLY A 199 -12.30 -7.71 -18.34
C GLY A 199 -12.17 -7.17 -19.77
N MET A 200 -10.96 -6.81 -20.21
CA MET A 200 -10.68 -6.21 -21.52
C MET A 200 -9.59 -6.97 -22.30
N GLY A 201 -9.18 -8.16 -21.84
CA GLY A 201 -8.10 -8.93 -22.47
C GLY A 201 -6.75 -8.20 -22.46
N ALA A 202 -6.48 -7.43 -21.40
CA ALA A 202 -5.23 -6.69 -21.26
C ALA A 202 -3.99 -7.63 -21.22
N PRO A 203 -2.79 -7.17 -21.64
CA PRO A 203 -1.54 -7.90 -21.40
C PRO A 203 -1.34 -8.19 -19.91
N LEU A 204 -0.67 -9.29 -19.56
CA LEU A 204 -0.48 -9.67 -18.14
C LEU A 204 0.27 -8.61 -17.33
N GLY A 205 1.31 -7.99 -17.92
CA GLY A 205 2.06 -6.89 -17.29
C GLY A 205 1.38 -5.52 -17.35
N PHE A 206 0.07 -5.45 -17.67
CA PHE A 206 -0.67 -4.19 -17.69
C PHE A 206 -0.88 -3.67 -16.26
N LYS A 207 -0.44 -2.43 -16.02
CA LYS A 207 -0.51 -1.73 -14.72
C LYS A 207 0.13 -2.50 -13.55
N THR A 208 1.14 -3.32 -13.84
CA THR A 208 1.93 -4.04 -12.84
C THR A 208 3.38 -4.23 -13.31
N ILE A 209 4.14 -5.12 -12.66
CA ILE A 209 5.51 -5.47 -13.04
C ILE A 209 5.50 -6.30 -14.33
N ALA A 210 6.53 -6.11 -15.16
CA ALA A 210 6.74 -6.95 -16.33
C ALA A 210 6.83 -8.43 -15.92
N THR A 211 6.05 -9.31 -16.56
CA THR A 211 6.02 -10.74 -16.21
C THR A 211 7.34 -11.47 -16.47
N SER A 212 8.22 -10.92 -17.32
CA SER A 212 9.61 -11.39 -17.49
C SER A 212 10.59 -10.89 -16.43
N ALA A 213 10.18 -10.02 -15.52
CA ALA A 213 10.99 -9.67 -14.36
C ALA A 213 11.21 -10.89 -13.47
N THR A 214 12.21 -10.81 -12.62
CA THR A 214 12.72 -11.92 -11.82
C THR A 214 12.83 -11.52 -10.35
N HIS A 215 12.39 -12.44 -9.51
CA HIS A 215 12.59 -12.47 -8.08
C HIS A 215 13.83 -13.30 -7.73
N TYR A 216 14.05 -13.45 -6.44
CA TYR A 216 15.05 -14.27 -5.80
C TYR A 216 15.16 -15.65 -6.46
N ASN A 217 16.40 -16.09 -6.69
CA ASN A 217 16.74 -17.33 -7.39
C ASN A 217 16.17 -17.45 -8.82
N GLY A 218 15.83 -16.33 -9.47
CA GLY A 218 15.39 -16.31 -10.86
C GLY A 218 13.93 -16.75 -11.06
N VAL A 219 13.13 -16.77 -10.00
CA VAL A 219 11.68 -17.03 -10.12
C VAL A 219 11.06 -15.90 -10.94
N PRO A 220 10.37 -16.19 -12.06
CA PRO A 220 9.77 -15.15 -12.88
C PRO A 220 8.57 -14.52 -12.18
N GLU A 221 8.36 -13.22 -12.37
CA GLU A 221 7.14 -12.51 -11.96
C GLU A 221 5.89 -13.22 -12.50
N TYR A 222 5.96 -13.79 -13.71
CA TYR A 222 4.90 -14.63 -14.27
C TYR A 222 4.34 -15.70 -13.32
N ASP A 223 5.23 -16.35 -12.55
CA ASP A 223 4.83 -17.40 -11.59
C ASP A 223 4.52 -16.83 -10.19
N ALA A 224 5.16 -15.72 -9.83
CA ALA A 224 5.13 -15.16 -8.48
C ALA A 224 4.14 -13.99 -8.28
N HIS A 225 3.60 -13.42 -9.36
CA HIS A 225 2.81 -12.18 -9.36
C HIS A 225 1.72 -12.17 -8.28
N SER A 226 0.83 -13.16 -8.29
CA SER A 226 -0.28 -13.24 -7.32
C SER A 226 0.15 -13.56 -5.89
N LEU A 227 1.45 -13.75 -5.62
CA LEU A 227 2.01 -13.96 -4.28
C LEU A 227 2.62 -12.68 -3.69
N TYR A 228 2.69 -11.57 -4.45
CA TYR A 228 3.36 -10.35 -3.97
C TYR A 228 2.73 -9.79 -2.70
N GLY A 229 1.41 -9.51 -2.71
CA GLY A 229 0.70 -9.03 -1.51
C GLY A 229 0.74 -10.03 -0.35
N PHE A 230 0.68 -11.34 -0.65
CA PHE A 230 0.78 -12.39 0.37
C PHE A 230 2.16 -12.43 1.04
N SER A 231 3.24 -12.38 0.24
CA SER A 231 4.61 -12.38 0.75
C SER A 231 4.94 -11.09 1.51
N GLN A 232 4.47 -9.93 1.05
CA GLN A 232 4.55 -8.68 1.82
C GLN A 232 3.79 -8.78 3.14
N ALA A 233 2.57 -9.33 3.16
CA ALA A 233 1.80 -9.52 4.40
C ALA A 233 2.55 -10.40 5.41
N ILE A 234 3.21 -11.47 4.96
CA ILE A 234 4.08 -12.30 5.81
C ILE A 234 5.24 -11.49 6.37
N ALA A 235 5.96 -10.73 5.53
CA ALA A 235 7.10 -9.93 5.94
C ALA A 235 6.70 -8.85 6.96
N THR A 236 5.61 -8.11 6.69
CA THR A 236 5.06 -7.08 7.57
C THR A 236 4.59 -7.66 8.91
N HIS A 237 3.90 -8.80 8.90
CA HIS A 237 3.46 -9.47 10.13
C HIS A 237 4.66 -9.85 11.00
N LYS A 238 5.70 -10.47 10.42
CA LYS A 238 6.93 -10.84 11.15
C LYS A 238 7.64 -9.61 11.73
N ALA A 239 7.75 -8.53 10.93
CA ALA A 239 8.38 -7.28 11.34
C ALA A 239 7.66 -6.62 12.53
N LEU A 240 6.32 -6.55 12.48
CA LEU A 240 5.52 -6.04 13.59
C LEU A 240 5.62 -6.94 14.82
N LEU A 241 5.52 -8.25 14.67
CA LEU A 241 5.63 -9.19 15.79
C LEU A 241 6.97 -9.04 16.52
N LYS A 242 8.07 -8.91 15.77
CA LYS A 242 9.41 -8.68 16.32
C LYS A 242 9.51 -7.33 17.01
N SER A 243 9.04 -6.26 16.37
CA SER A 243 9.16 -4.89 16.90
C SER A 243 8.19 -4.56 18.03
N THR A 244 7.13 -5.34 18.25
CA THR A 244 6.19 -5.16 19.37
C THR A 244 6.53 -6.04 20.59
N GLY A 245 7.59 -6.85 20.52
CA GLY A 245 7.92 -7.81 21.57
C GLY A 245 6.91 -8.95 21.67
N GLY A 246 6.37 -9.40 20.55
CA GLY A 246 5.44 -10.54 20.48
C GLY A 246 3.98 -10.19 20.70
N LYS A 247 3.60 -8.91 20.82
CA LYS A 247 2.18 -8.53 20.82
C LYS A 247 1.57 -8.85 19.45
N ARG A 248 0.31 -9.31 19.46
CA ARG A 248 -0.46 -9.60 18.25
C ARG A 248 -0.39 -8.40 17.28
N PRO A 249 0.19 -8.57 16.08
CA PRO A 249 0.22 -7.53 15.07
C PRO A 249 -1.18 -7.25 14.50
N PHE A 250 -1.38 -6.04 14.00
CA PHE A 250 -2.47 -5.74 13.08
C PHE A 250 -1.86 -5.33 11.73
N VAL A 251 -2.25 -6.05 10.68
CA VAL A 251 -1.90 -5.77 9.28
C VAL A 251 -3.20 -5.79 8.47
N LEU A 252 -3.46 -4.74 7.70
CA LEU A 252 -4.53 -4.72 6.69
C LEU A 252 -3.88 -4.76 5.31
N THR A 253 -4.26 -5.69 4.42
CA THR A 253 -3.67 -5.85 3.08
C THR A 253 -4.71 -5.79 1.97
N ARG A 254 -4.36 -5.15 0.84
CA ARG A 254 -5.25 -5.11 -0.34
C ARG A 254 -5.18 -6.42 -1.11
N SER A 255 -4.02 -6.71 -1.70
CA SER A 255 -3.79 -7.93 -2.45
C SER A 255 -3.66 -9.13 -1.50
N THR A 256 -4.24 -10.26 -1.90
CA THR A 256 -4.30 -11.49 -1.11
C THR A 256 -4.11 -12.73 -1.98
N PHE A 257 -3.66 -13.82 -1.35
CA PHE A 257 -3.64 -15.15 -1.93
C PHE A 257 -4.12 -16.17 -0.88
N VAL A 258 -4.25 -17.44 -1.27
CA VAL A 258 -4.67 -18.52 -0.36
C VAL A 258 -3.73 -18.56 0.86
N GLY A 259 -4.30 -18.38 2.04
CA GLY A 259 -3.56 -18.36 3.31
C GLY A 259 -3.25 -16.96 3.87
N SER A 260 -3.56 -15.87 3.16
CA SER A 260 -3.35 -14.49 3.63
C SER A 260 -4.00 -14.21 4.99
N GLY A 261 -5.14 -14.83 5.31
CA GLY A 261 -5.87 -14.65 6.58
C GLY A 261 -5.11 -15.06 7.84
N LYS A 262 -4.02 -15.83 7.68
CA LYS A 262 -3.10 -16.14 8.79
C LYS A 262 -2.27 -14.93 9.23
N TYR A 263 -2.04 -13.97 8.33
CA TYR A 263 -1.07 -12.89 8.51
C TYR A 263 -1.70 -11.50 8.56
N ALA A 264 -2.80 -11.29 7.84
CA ALA A 264 -3.42 -9.98 7.68
C ALA A 264 -4.96 -10.05 7.61
N ALA A 265 -5.58 -8.93 7.97
CA ALA A 265 -6.97 -8.59 7.62
C ALA A 265 -7.05 -8.09 6.18
N HIS A 266 -8.26 -7.99 5.64
CA HIS A 266 -8.55 -7.45 4.30
C HIS A 266 -9.70 -6.45 4.33
N TRP A 267 -9.81 -5.60 3.32
CA TRP A 267 -11.01 -4.80 3.06
C TRP A 267 -11.34 -4.86 1.57
N THR A 268 -12.60 -4.63 1.19
CA THR A 268 -13.07 -4.82 -0.19
C THR A 268 -12.43 -3.93 -1.26
N GLY A 269 -11.50 -3.04 -0.89
CA GLY A 269 -10.90 -2.06 -1.80
C GLY A 269 -11.82 -0.88 -2.08
N ASP A 270 -11.45 -0.13 -3.11
CA ASP A 270 -12.01 1.17 -3.49
C ASP A 270 -13.46 1.07 -4.00
N ASN A 271 -14.39 0.95 -3.04
CA ASN A 271 -15.82 0.93 -3.31
C ASN A 271 -16.37 2.36 -3.56
N LYS A 272 -17.65 2.46 -3.93
CA LYS A 272 -18.33 3.74 -4.13
C LYS A 272 -19.39 3.97 -3.07
N GLY A 273 -19.69 5.23 -2.78
CA GLY A 273 -20.78 5.64 -1.91
C GLY A 273 -22.16 5.48 -2.57
N ASP A 274 -22.49 4.29 -3.06
CA ASP A 274 -23.80 3.99 -3.66
C ASP A 274 -24.45 2.73 -3.07
N TRP A 275 -25.75 2.57 -3.32
CA TRP A 275 -26.55 1.46 -2.79
C TRP A 275 -26.12 0.09 -3.33
N ASP A 276 -25.55 0.05 -4.54
CA ASP A 276 -25.06 -1.19 -5.14
C ASP A 276 -23.82 -1.69 -4.41
N ASN A 277 -22.86 -0.80 -4.11
CA ASN A 277 -21.66 -1.14 -3.33
C ASN A 277 -21.99 -1.51 -1.88
N LEU A 278 -22.99 -0.86 -1.27
CA LEU A 278 -23.51 -1.30 0.02
C LEU A 278 -23.98 -2.76 -0.06
N ARG A 279 -24.74 -3.12 -1.11
CA ARG A 279 -25.20 -4.50 -1.33
C ARG A 279 -24.04 -5.46 -1.63
N TYR A 280 -23.09 -5.08 -2.48
CA TYR A 280 -21.96 -5.92 -2.88
C TYR A 280 -21.03 -6.25 -1.71
N SER A 281 -20.91 -5.35 -0.73
CA SER A 281 -20.12 -5.58 0.48
C SER A 281 -20.49 -6.89 1.19
N ILE A 282 -21.78 -7.24 1.24
CA ILE A 282 -22.29 -8.43 1.92
C ILE A 282 -21.73 -9.69 1.27
N SER A 283 -21.87 -9.82 -0.06
CA SER A 283 -21.36 -10.98 -0.79
C SER A 283 -19.84 -11.09 -0.71
N THR A 284 -19.13 -9.97 -0.80
CA THR A 284 -17.66 -9.98 -0.74
C THR A 284 -17.17 -10.40 0.65
N ILE A 285 -17.75 -9.86 1.72
CA ILE A 285 -17.42 -10.25 3.10
C ILE A 285 -17.66 -11.76 3.33
N LEU A 286 -18.79 -12.30 2.86
CA LEU A 286 -19.09 -13.73 2.98
C LEU A 286 -18.06 -14.60 2.22
N ASN A 287 -17.64 -14.18 1.03
CA ASN A 287 -16.60 -14.87 0.26
C ASN A 287 -15.27 -14.91 1.01
N PHE A 288 -14.83 -13.80 1.61
CA PHE A 288 -13.59 -13.79 2.40
C PHE A 288 -13.68 -14.64 3.66
N GLY A 289 -14.88 -14.82 4.23
CA GLY A 289 -15.14 -15.84 5.24
C GLY A 289 -14.79 -17.26 4.74
N LEU A 290 -15.21 -17.62 3.52
CA LEU A 290 -14.87 -18.91 2.89
C LEU A 290 -13.39 -19.02 2.53
N PHE A 291 -12.74 -17.91 2.19
CA PHE A 291 -11.30 -17.86 1.89
C PHE A 291 -10.41 -17.95 3.14
N GLY A 292 -10.99 -18.09 4.33
CA GLY A 292 -10.25 -18.17 5.58
C GLY A 292 -9.68 -16.82 6.03
N MET A 293 -10.29 -15.70 5.62
CA MET A 293 -9.95 -14.34 6.01
C MET A 293 -11.13 -13.69 6.75
N PRO A 294 -11.39 -14.08 8.01
CA PRO A 294 -12.60 -13.66 8.73
C PRO A 294 -12.56 -12.19 9.17
N MET A 295 -11.39 -11.56 9.22
CA MET A 295 -11.25 -10.13 9.51
C MET A 295 -11.31 -9.34 8.21
N VAL A 296 -12.53 -9.10 7.73
CA VAL A 296 -12.82 -8.39 6.48
C VAL A 296 -13.92 -7.36 6.67
N GLY A 297 -13.84 -6.23 5.95
CA GLY A 297 -14.85 -5.18 5.94
C GLY A 297 -14.88 -4.42 4.62
N SER A 298 -15.76 -3.43 4.51
CA SER A 298 -15.86 -2.52 3.37
C SER A 298 -15.84 -1.08 3.87
N ASP A 299 -15.41 -0.13 3.03
CA ASP A 299 -15.35 1.27 3.42
C ASP A 299 -16.75 1.83 3.61
N ILE A 300 -17.09 2.11 4.87
CA ILE A 300 -18.42 2.56 5.29
C ILE A 300 -18.68 3.95 4.67
N CYS A 301 -19.89 4.13 4.12
CA CYS A 301 -20.30 5.30 3.34
C CYS A 301 -19.63 5.44 1.94
N GLY A 302 -18.71 4.53 1.61
CA GLY A 302 -18.02 4.48 0.32
C GLY A 302 -16.72 5.31 0.27
N PHE A 303 -15.69 4.75 -0.37
CA PHE A 303 -14.41 5.42 -0.61
C PHE A 303 -14.54 6.56 -1.62
N TYR A 304 -15.04 6.25 -2.82
CA TYR A 304 -15.35 7.27 -3.81
C TYR A 304 -16.70 7.94 -3.50
N PRO A 305 -16.75 9.28 -3.43
CA PRO A 305 -17.98 9.99 -3.12
C PRO A 305 -19.01 9.82 -4.24
N ALA A 306 -20.28 9.67 -3.86
CA ALA A 306 -21.39 9.67 -4.82
C ALA A 306 -22.01 11.06 -5.00
N PRO A 307 -22.70 11.30 -6.13
CA PRO A 307 -23.38 12.56 -6.42
C PRO A 307 -24.72 12.78 -5.69
N LEU A 308 -25.21 11.82 -4.89
CA LEU A 308 -26.55 11.82 -4.24
C LEU A 308 -26.43 11.98 -2.70
N PRO A 309 -27.51 12.35 -1.97
CA PRO A 309 -27.37 12.81 -0.58
C PRO A 309 -26.82 11.70 0.33
N LEU A 310 -25.53 11.83 0.63
CA LEU A 310 -24.70 10.91 1.42
C LEU A 310 -25.29 10.61 2.80
N GLU A 311 -26.13 11.49 3.35
CA GLU A 311 -26.69 11.33 4.69
C GLU A 311 -27.49 10.03 4.82
N GLN A 312 -28.44 9.75 3.92
CA GLN A 312 -29.28 8.56 4.02
C GLN A 312 -28.49 7.26 3.80
N LEU A 313 -27.47 7.30 2.95
CA LEU A 313 -26.64 6.12 2.69
C LEU A 313 -25.66 5.85 3.85
N CYS A 314 -25.21 6.90 4.53
CA CYS A 314 -24.20 6.83 5.59
C CYS A 314 -24.80 6.62 6.99
N ASN A 315 -26.09 6.95 7.17
CA ASN A 315 -26.88 6.67 8.37
C ASN A 315 -27.26 5.18 8.47
#